data_AF-A0A382WEZ4-F1
#
_entry.id   AF-A0A382WEZ4-F1
#
_cell.length_a   1.000
_cell.length_b   1.000
_cell.length_c   1.000
_cell.angle_alpha   90.00
_cell.angle_beta   90.00
_cell.angle_gamma   90.00
#
_symmetry.space_group_name_H-M   'P 1'
#
loop_
_entity.id
_entity.type
_entity.pdbx_description
1 polymer ?
#
loop_
_entity_poly.entity_id
_entity_poly.type
_entity_poly.pdbx_seq_one_letter_code
_entity_poly.pdbx_strand_id
1 'polypeptide(L)'
;MTKASIPQLLHKHVSIRRSGKIVRNVLTQSLVSEIKQGRLKETDEISADEKYWVRLDQHFQLAKFFSEKSCANSETLPIGIKKNLTELSKLLKDLNE
;
A
#
# COMPACT_ATOMS: atom_id res chain seq x y z
N MET A 1 -22.98 -29.15 -14.36
CA MET A 1 -21.54 -28.91 -14.09
C MET A 1 -21.36 -27.45 -13.68
N THR A 2 -21.43 -27.16 -12.38
CA THR A 2 -21.25 -25.81 -11.83
C THR A 2 -19.77 -25.59 -11.58
N LYS A 3 -19.10 -24.84 -12.46
CA LYS A 3 -17.73 -24.36 -12.20
C LYS A 3 -17.79 -23.47 -10.97
N ALA A 4 -17.27 -23.96 -9.84
CA ALA A 4 -17.01 -23.15 -8.68
C ALA A 4 -16.08 -22.01 -9.12
N SER A 5 -16.64 -20.79 -9.16
CA SER A 5 -15.87 -19.58 -9.43
C SER A 5 -14.92 -19.43 -8.26
N ILE A 6 -13.67 -19.80 -8.46
CA ILE A 6 -12.57 -19.52 -7.55
C ILE A 6 -12.71 -18.03 -7.20
N PRO A 7 -12.72 -17.64 -5.92
CA PRO A 7 -12.67 -16.23 -5.57
C PRO A 7 -11.36 -15.75 -6.18
N GLN A 8 -11.45 -15.10 -7.35
CA GLN A 8 -10.33 -14.39 -7.90
C GLN A 8 -9.95 -13.46 -6.77
N LEU A 9 -8.81 -13.73 -6.11
CA LEU A 9 -8.09 -12.67 -5.45
C LEU A 9 -7.88 -11.68 -6.59
N LEU A 10 -8.82 -10.75 -6.74
CA LEU A 10 -8.79 -9.68 -7.70
C LEU A 10 -7.53 -8.94 -7.29
N HIS A 11 -6.42 -9.27 -7.94
CA HIS A 11 -5.28 -8.40 -7.97
C HIS A 11 -5.88 -7.13 -8.55
N LYS A 12 -6.15 -6.14 -7.69
CA LYS A 12 -6.87 -4.95 -8.09
C LYS A 12 -5.93 -4.19 -9.01
N HIS A 13 -6.14 -4.31 -10.31
CA HIS A 13 -5.35 -3.56 -11.27
C HIS A 13 -5.85 -2.13 -11.27
N VAL A 14 -4.93 -1.19 -11.43
CA VAL A 14 -5.24 0.23 -11.56
C VAL A 14 -4.54 0.79 -12.79
N SER A 15 -5.05 1.91 -13.26
CA SER A 15 -4.45 2.70 -14.31
C SER A 15 -3.78 3.93 -13.69
N ILE A 16 -2.60 4.27 -14.19
CA ILE A 16 -1.83 5.45 -13.79
C ILE A 16 -1.79 6.41 -14.96
N ARG A 17 -2.06 7.71 -14.72
CA ARG A 17 -1.94 8.77 -15.72
C ARG A 17 -0.86 9.76 -15.31
N ARG A 18 0.03 10.08 -16.25
CA ARG A 18 1.06 11.12 -16.11
C ARG A 18 1.07 11.98 -17.37
N SER A 19 0.71 13.26 -17.24
CA SER A 19 0.79 14.25 -18.32
C SER A 19 0.19 13.77 -19.66
N GLY A 20 -0.96 13.09 -19.60
CA GLY A 20 -1.67 12.56 -20.78
C GLY A 20 -1.25 11.15 -21.23
N LYS A 21 -0.19 10.56 -20.67
CA LYS A 21 0.15 9.14 -20.88
C LYS A 21 -0.54 8.28 -19.84
N ILE A 22 -1.23 7.23 -20.28
CA ILE A 22 -1.93 6.29 -19.40
C ILE A 22 -1.24 4.93 -19.46
N VAL A 23 -0.80 4.45 -18.31
CA VAL A 23 -0.30 3.08 -18.10
C VAL A 23 -1.41 2.27 -17.44
N ARG A 24 -1.89 1.25 -18.14
CA ARG A 24 -2.97 0.37 -17.65
C ARG A 24 -2.39 -0.87 -16.97
N ASN A 25 -3.24 -1.59 -16.26
CA ASN A 25 -2.92 -2.90 -15.69
C ASN A 25 -1.77 -2.87 -14.66
N VAL A 26 -1.64 -1.76 -13.92
CA VAL A 26 -0.65 -1.66 -12.85
C VAL A 26 -1.18 -2.42 -11.63
N LEU A 27 -0.38 -3.36 -11.13
CA LEU A 27 -0.71 -4.11 -9.92
C LEU A 27 -0.70 -3.19 -8.70
N THR A 28 -1.80 -3.15 -7.95
CA THR A 28 -1.88 -2.38 -6.68
C THR A 28 -0.77 -2.75 -5.70
N GLN A 29 -0.39 -4.02 -5.64
CA GLN A 29 0.69 -4.51 -4.78
C GLN A 29 2.06 -3.90 -5.16
N SER A 30 2.28 -3.62 -6.45
CA SER A 30 3.54 -3.04 -6.94
C SER A 30 3.60 -1.53 -6.75
N LEU A 31 2.45 -0.84 -6.63
CA LEU A 31 2.41 0.64 -6.52
C LEU A 31 3.32 1.16 -5.41
N VAL A 32 3.32 0.52 -4.23
CA VAL A 32 4.14 0.97 -3.11
C VAL A 32 5.63 0.87 -3.45
N SER A 33 6.04 -0.23 -4.09
CA SER A 33 7.43 -0.42 -4.54
C SER A 33 7.80 0.61 -5.62
N GLU A 34 6.90 0.88 -6.57
CA GLU A 34 7.10 1.88 -7.62
C GLU A 34 7.24 3.31 -7.06
N ILE A 35 6.46 3.65 -6.03
CA ILE A 35 6.57 4.93 -5.31
C ILE A 35 7.90 5.03 -4.58
N LYS A 36 8.27 3.99 -3.82
CA LYS A 36 9.55 3.94 -3.09
C LYS A 36 10.76 4.01 -4.01
N GLN A 37 10.67 3.41 -5.20
CA GLN A 37 11.71 3.46 -6.23
C GLN A 37 11.69 4.77 -7.04
N GLY A 38 10.77 5.69 -6.73
CA GLY A 38 10.65 7.01 -7.39
C GLY A 38 10.16 6.95 -8.82
N ARG A 39 9.67 5.79 -9.29
CA ARG A 39 9.09 5.63 -10.63
C ARG A 39 7.73 6.29 -10.72
N LEU A 40 6.94 6.22 -9.66
CA LEU A 40 5.70 6.99 -9.50
C LEU A 40 5.96 8.27 -8.71
N LYS A 41 5.38 9.36 -9.20
CA LYS A 41 5.49 10.71 -8.62
C LYS A 41 4.18 11.07 -7.93
N GLU A 42 4.29 11.92 -6.92
CA GLU A 42 3.15 12.43 -6.14
C GLU A 42 2.09 13.13 -7.02
N THR A 43 2.53 13.73 -8.14
CA THR A 43 1.68 14.39 -9.13
C THR A 43 0.98 13.45 -10.09
N ASP A 44 1.34 12.16 -10.11
CA ASP A 44 0.69 11.21 -10.99
C ASP A 44 -0.72 10.91 -10.49
N GLU A 45 -1.61 10.56 -11.41
CA GLU A 45 -2.99 10.24 -11.10
C GLU A 45 -3.21 8.72 -11.16
N ILE A 46 -4.03 8.20 -10.27
CA ILE A 46 -4.44 6.81 -10.18
C ILE A 46 -5.95 6.70 -10.40
N SER A 47 -6.37 5.66 -11.12
CA SER A 47 -7.78 5.33 -11.35
C SER A 47 -7.98 3.82 -11.38
N ALA A 48 -9.03 3.32 -10.75
CA ALA A 48 -9.46 1.93 -10.93
C ALA A 48 -10.36 1.74 -12.16
N ASP A 49 -11.18 2.76 -12.48
CA ASP A 49 -12.24 2.67 -13.50
C ASP A 49 -11.95 3.49 -14.77
N GLU A 50 -10.78 4.14 -14.84
CA GLU A 50 -10.37 5.11 -15.88
C GLU A 50 -11.28 6.35 -16.02
N LYS A 51 -12.36 6.44 -15.23
CA LYS A 51 -13.30 7.56 -15.19
C LYS A 51 -12.93 8.60 -14.13
N TYR A 52 -12.54 8.13 -12.95
CA TYR A 52 -12.18 8.97 -11.82
C TYR A 52 -10.68 8.90 -11.56
N TRP A 53 -10.00 10.01 -11.78
CA TRP A 53 -8.56 10.14 -11.59
C TRP A 53 -8.30 10.90 -10.30
N VAL A 54 -7.51 10.32 -9.41
CA VAL A 54 -7.12 10.92 -8.13
C VAL A 54 -5.61 11.04 -8.11
N ARG A 55 -5.06 12.16 -7.67
CA ARG A 55 -3.60 12.28 -7.54
C ARG A 55 -3.07 11.36 -6.44
N LEU A 56 -1.88 10.81 -6.66
CA LEU A 56 -1.25 9.86 -5.75
C LEU A 56 -0.94 10.49 -4.38
N ASP A 57 -0.62 11.78 -4.32
CA ASP A 57 -0.46 12.57 -3.10
C ASP A 57 -1.76 12.78 -2.30
N GLN A 58 -2.90 12.82 -2.98
CA GLN A 58 -4.22 12.98 -2.37
C GLN A 58 -4.88 11.65 -2.01
N HIS A 59 -4.35 10.54 -2.53
CA HIS A 59 -4.92 9.23 -2.28
C HIS A 59 -4.67 8.77 -0.84
N PHE A 60 -5.75 8.56 -0.08
CA PHE A 60 -5.70 8.26 1.37
C PHE A 60 -4.65 7.21 1.78
N GLN A 61 -4.49 6.14 1.01
CA GLN A 61 -3.54 5.08 1.32
C GLN A 61 -2.12 5.32 0.80
N LEU A 62 -1.97 6.09 -0.28
CA LEU A 62 -0.69 6.23 -0.99
C LEU A 62 0.05 7.51 -0.61
N ALA A 63 -0.69 8.57 -0.24
CA ALA A 63 -0.18 9.85 0.25
C ALA A 63 0.93 9.71 1.30
N LYS A 64 0.76 8.76 2.24
CA LYS A 64 1.73 8.48 3.31
C LYS A 64 3.13 8.13 2.80
N PHE A 65 3.24 7.48 1.64
CA PHE A 65 4.51 7.07 1.06
C PHE A 65 5.23 8.22 0.34
N PHE A 66 4.55 9.33 0.05
CA PHE A 66 5.16 10.52 -0.52
C PHE A 66 5.67 11.49 0.55
N SER A 67 4.97 11.59 1.69
CA SER A 67 5.41 12.39 2.85
C SER A 67 6.63 11.82 3.57
N GLU A 68 6.95 10.54 3.40
CA GLU A 68 8.09 9.89 4.08
C GLU A 68 9.48 10.41 3.64
N LYS A 69 9.55 11.34 2.67
CA LYS A 69 10.82 12.06 2.37
C LYS A 69 11.29 12.99 3.50
N SER A 70 10.52 13.18 4.58
CA SER A 70 10.96 13.90 5.78
C SER A 70 10.84 13.06 7.06
N CYS A 71 11.24 11.80 7.06
CA CYS A 71 11.72 11.20 8.31
C CYS A 71 12.59 9.97 8.04
N ALA A 72 13.89 10.19 7.94
CA ALA A 72 14.79 9.23 8.56
C ALA A 72 14.34 9.06 10.02
N ASN A 73 14.03 7.84 10.44
CA ASN A 73 13.72 7.44 11.82
C ASN A 73 12.38 7.93 12.39
N SER A 74 11.32 7.13 12.21
CA SER A 74 10.25 7.06 13.21
C SER A 74 9.65 5.66 13.19
N GLU A 75 10.29 4.76 13.95
CA GLU A 75 9.72 3.53 14.48
C GLU A 75 8.58 3.83 15.46
N THR A 76 7.50 4.42 14.98
CA THR A 76 6.25 4.45 15.73
C THR A 76 5.32 3.41 15.11
N LEU A 77 5.65 2.14 15.38
CA LEU A 77 4.68 1.06 15.27
C LEU A 77 3.39 1.50 15.97
N PRO A 78 2.21 1.28 15.37
CA PRO A 78 0.93 1.57 15.97
C PRO A 78 0.90 1.07 17.42
N ILE A 79 0.48 1.91 18.37
CA ILE A 79 0.51 1.61 19.82
C ILE A 79 -0.11 0.25 20.16
N GLY A 80 -1.14 -0.16 19.41
CA GLY A 80 -1.75 -1.49 19.56
C GLY A 80 -0.79 -2.65 19.28
N ILE A 81 0.10 -2.52 18.30
CA ILE A 81 1.06 -3.57 17.91
C ILE A 81 2.18 -3.70 18.95
N LYS A 82 2.63 -2.59 19.54
CA LYS A 82 3.65 -2.61 20.62
C LYS A 82 3.14 -3.34 21.87
N LYS A 83 1.88 -3.11 22.25
CA LYS A 83 1.25 -3.80 23.39
C LYS A 83 1.20 -5.30 23.16
N ASN A 84 0.69 -5.72 22.00
CA ASN A 84 0.57 -7.13 21.63
C ASN A 84 1.95 -7.83 21.61
N LEU A 85 2.99 -7.19 21.05
CA LEU A 85 4.34 -7.74 21.06
C LEU A 85 4.93 -7.85 22.47
N THR A 86 4.63 -6.90 23.34
CA THR A 86 5.10 -6.92 24.73
C THR A 86 4.45 -8.06 25.52
N GLU A 87 3.15 -8.26 25.35
CA GLU A 87 2.41 -9.36 25.99
C GLU A 87 2.91 -10.72 25.52
N LEU A 88 3.11 -10.90 24.21
CA LEU A 88 3.65 -12.14 23.66
C LEU A 88 5.08 -12.42 24.11
N SER A 89 5.92 -11.38 24.17
CA SER A 89 7.29 -11.49 24.69
C SER A 89 7.32 -11.95 26.15
N LYS A 90 6.40 -11.43 26.98
CA LYS A 90 6.26 -11.85 28.37
C LYS A 90 5.83 -13.31 28.49
N LEU A 91 4.80 -13.73 27.74
CA LEU A 91 4.32 -15.11 27.75
C LEU A 91 5.41 -16.11 27.30
N LEU A 92 6.22 -15.75 26.31
CA LEU A 92 7.33 -16.59 25.86
C LEU A 92 8.43 -16.74 26.91
N LYS A 93 8.68 -15.71 27.72
CA LYS A 93 9.63 -15.80 28.85
C LYS A 93 9.09 -16.70 29.95
N ASP A 94 7.81 -16.56 30.28
CA ASP A 94 7.15 -17.35 31.32
C ASP A 94 7.11 -18.86 30.97
N LEU A 95 7.21 -19.23 29.67
CA LEU A 95 7.24 -20.63 29.20
C LEU A 95 8.64 -21.24 29.13
N ASN A 96 9.69 -20.42 29.25
CA ASN A 96 11.08 -20.85 29.14
C ASN A 96 11.82 -20.80 30.49
N GLU A 97 11.06 -20.64 31.58
CA GLU A 97 11.41 -20.97 32.97
C GLU A 97 10.78 -22.32 33.35
#